data_AF-A0A7C4LNY5-F1
#
_entry.id   AF-A0A7C4LNY5-F1
#
_cell.length_a   1.000
_cell.length_b   1.000
_cell.length_c   1.000
_cell.angle_alpha   90.00
_cell.angle_beta   90.00
_cell.angle_gamma   90.00
#
_symmetry.space_group_name_H-M   'P 1'
#
loop_
_entity.id
_entity.type
_entity.pdbx_description
1 polymer ?
#
loop_
_entity_poly.entity_id
_entity_poly.type
_entity_poly.pdbx_seq_one_letter_code
_entity_poly.pdbx_strand_id
1 'polypeptide(L)' 'MATDEAPDPQQVKILRRMTPEQRWNAARQLYWTVRRHKAAFLKSQHPDWPEEQVQAEVRRLFQNAGA' A
#
# COMPACT_ATOMS: atom_id res chain seq x y z
N MET A 1 -15.32 -10.39 -2.29
CA MET A 1 -14.54 -9.99 -3.47
C MET A 1 -14.61 -8.48 -3.55
N ALA A 2 -13.47 -7.78 -3.63
CA ALA A 2 -13.50 -6.35 -3.93
C ALA A 2 -14.01 -6.22 -5.37
N THR A 3 -15.19 -5.65 -5.53
CA THR A 3 -15.77 -5.28 -6.83
C THR A 3 -14.87 -4.25 -7.49
N ASP A 4 -14.79 -4.27 -8.83
CA ASP A 4 -14.19 -3.22 -9.67
C ASP A 4 -14.98 -1.90 -9.50
N GLU A 5 -14.91 -1.31 -8.32
CA GLU A 5 -15.64 -0.10 -7.99
C GLU A 5 -14.87 1.07 -8.59
N ALA A 6 -15.41 1.61 -9.68
CA ALA A 6 -14.88 2.79 -10.31
C ALA A 6 -14.70 3.90 -9.25
N PRO A 7 -13.60 4.67 -9.28
CA PRO A 7 -13.40 5.72 -8.30
C PRO A 7 -14.57 6.70 -8.34
N ASP A 8 -15.04 7.09 -7.16
CA ASP A 8 -16.11 8.07 -7.04
C ASP A 8 -15.75 9.34 -7.83
N PRO A 9 -16.70 9.98 -8.55
CA PRO A 9 -16.41 11.16 -9.36
C PRO A 9 -15.70 12.31 -8.60
N GLN A 10 -15.89 12.44 -7.28
CA GLN A 10 -15.14 13.41 -6.48
C GLN A 10 -13.68 13.00 -6.30
N GLN A 11 -13.40 11.71 -6.07
CA GLN A 11 -12.02 11.19 -6.02
C GLN A 11 -11.28 11.49 -7.33
N VAL A 12 -11.94 11.27 -8.49
CA VAL A 12 -11.35 11.58 -9.80
C VAL A 12 -11.04 13.08 -9.94
N LYS A 13 -11.96 13.96 -9.51
CA LYS A 13 -11.73 15.41 -9.54
C LYS A 13 -10.55 15.83 -8.68
N ILE A 14 -10.41 15.25 -7.48
CA ILE A 14 -9.29 15.52 -6.57
C ILE A 14 -7.97 15.08 -7.21
N LEU A 15 -7.91 13.86 -7.73
CA LEU A 15 -6.70 13.31 -8.36
C LEU A 15 -6.26 14.10 -9.61
N ARG A 16 -7.22 14.62 -10.38
CA ARG A 16 -6.95 15.47 -11.55
C ARG A 16 -6.41 16.86 -11.19
N ARG A 17 -6.74 17.38 -9.99
CA ARG A 17 -6.28 18.70 -9.52
C ARG A 17 -4.91 18.66 -8.84
N MET A 18 -4.40 17.48 -8.50
CA MET A 18 -3.07 17.35 -7.90
C MET A 18 -1.98 17.82 -8.85
N THR A 19 -1.06 18.65 -8.33
CA THR A 19 0.22 18.90 -9.01
C THR A 19 1.04 17.61 -9.08
N PRO A 20 2.06 17.52 -9.97
CA PRO A 20 2.95 16.37 -10.02
C PRO A 20 3.59 16.05 -8.65
N GLU A 21 4.00 17.06 -7.90
CA GLU A 21 4.58 16.89 -6.55
C GLU A 21 3.56 16.32 -5.56
N GLN A 22 2.33 16.86 -5.53
CA GLN A 22 1.27 16.34 -4.67
C GLN A 22 0.93 14.89 -4.99
N ARG A 23 0.85 14.56 -6.28
CA ARG A 23 0.60 13.20 -6.75
C ARG A 23 1.72 12.25 -6.32
N TRP A 24 2.98 12.67 -6.45
CA TRP A 24 4.13 11.90 -6.01
C TRP A 24 4.12 11.67 -4.49
N ASN A 25 3.85 12.71 -3.70
CA ASN A 25 3.75 12.61 -2.25
C ASN A 25 2.62 11.66 -1.83
N ALA A 26 1.46 11.74 -2.47
CA ALA A 26 0.35 10.82 -2.24
C ALA A 26 0.72 9.36 -2.56
N ALA A 27 1.35 9.11 -3.71
CA ALA A 27 1.81 7.79 -4.09
C ALA A 27 2.84 7.22 -3.10
N ARG A 28 3.80 8.05 -2.65
CA ARG A 28 4.79 7.67 -1.64
C ARG A 28 4.14 7.32 -0.30
N GLN A 29 3.17 8.12 0.16
CA GLN A 29 2.45 7.84 1.40
C GLN A 29 1.65 6.55 1.30
N LEU A 30 0.98 6.32 0.16
CA LEU A 30 0.24 5.08 -0.09
C LEU A 30 1.19 3.87 -0.06
N TYR A 31 2.33 3.96 -0.75
CA TYR A 31 3.34 2.90 -0.80
C TYR A 31 3.76 2.41 0.60
N TRP A 32 4.03 3.32 1.53
CA TRP A 32 4.41 2.96 2.90
C TRP A 32 3.23 2.49 3.74
N THR A 33 2.05 3.10 3.54
CA THR A 33 0.82 2.73 4.25
C THR A 33 0.43 1.28 3.97
N VAL A 34 0.45 0.87 2.70
CA VAL A 34 0.11 -0.52 2.32
C VAL A 34 1.12 -1.51 2.92
N ARG A 35 2.42 -1.19 2.96
CA ARG A 35 3.43 -2.04 3.61
C ARG A 35 3.19 -2.20 5.10
N ARG A 36 2.84 -1.12 5.80
CA ARG A 36 2.50 -1.17 7.23
C ARG A 36 1.27 -2.04 7.47
N HIS A 37 0.23 -1.91 6.65
CA HIS A 37 -0.95 -2.77 6.73
C HIS A 37 -0.60 -4.24 6.47
N LYS A 38 0.26 -4.51 5.48
CA LYS A 38 0.69 -5.88 5.20
C LYS A 38 1.50 -6.48 6.35
N ALA A 39 2.38 -5.70 6.97
CA ALA A 39 3.13 -6.12 8.16
C ALA A 39 2.18 -6.46 9.32
N ALA A 40 1.19 -5.61 9.60
CA ALA A 40 0.19 -5.86 10.65
C ALA A 40 -0.62 -7.13 10.38
N PHE A 41 -1.03 -7.34 9.12
CA PHE A 41 -1.71 -8.55 8.69
C PHE A 41 -0.83 -9.81 8.85
N LEU A 42 0.45 -9.75 8.47
CA LEU A 42 1.36 -10.89 8.65
C LEU A 42 1.57 -11.21 10.13
N LYS A 43 1.68 -10.20 11.00
CA LYS A 43 1.75 -10.40 12.46
C LYS A 43 0.51 -11.07 13.02
N SER A 44 -0.70 -10.73 12.53
CA SER A 44 -1.92 -11.37 13.00
C SER A 44 -2.03 -12.83 12.54
N GLN A 45 -1.47 -13.17 11.37
CA GLN A 45 -1.45 -14.53 10.84
C GLN A 45 -0.31 -15.39 11.43
N HIS A 46 0.79 -14.78 11.83
CA HIS A 46 1.99 -15.44 12.34
C HIS A 46 2.49 -14.77 13.64
N PRO A 47 1.82 -14.98 14.79
CA PRO A 47 2.17 -14.34 16.05
C PRO A 47 3.54 -14.74 16.62
N ASP A 48 4.07 -15.87 16.17
CA ASP A 48 5.36 -16.45 16.56
C ASP A 48 6.54 -15.90 15.77
N TRP A 49 6.30 -15.20 14.67
CA TRP A 49 7.38 -14.67 13.84
C TRP A 49 8.09 -13.49 14.52
N PRO A 50 9.43 -13.47 14.52
CA PRO A 50 10.18 -12.28 14.89
C PRO A 50 9.95 -11.16 13.87
N GLU A 51 10.10 -9.90 14.31
CA GLU A 51 9.89 -8.71 13.48
C GLU A 51 10.68 -8.77 12.16
N GLU A 52 11.93 -9.25 12.22
CA GLU A 52 12.80 -9.35 11.05
C GLU A 52 12.23 -10.26 9.96
N GLN A 53 11.60 -11.36 10.35
CA GLN A 53 10.95 -12.30 9.43
C GLN A 53 9.70 -11.69 8.80
N VAL A 54 8.88 -10.98 9.58
CA VAL A 54 7.74 -10.22 9.05
C VAL A 54 8.22 -9.20 8.01
N GLN A 55 9.26 -8.44 8.32
CA GLN A 55 9.78 -7.42 7.39
C GLN A 55 10.42 -8.04 6.15
N ALA A 56 11.09 -9.18 6.26
CA ALA A 56 11.61 -9.93 5.12
C ALA A 56 10.50 -10.38 4.18
N GLU A 57 9.40 -10.90 4.73
CA GLU A 57 8.26 -11.34 3.94
C GLU A 57 7.52 -10.15 3.30
N VAL A 58 7.35 -9.03 4.02
CA VAL A 58 6.84 -7.79 3.41
C VAL A 58 7.73 -7.36 2.24
N ARG A 59 9.06 -7.35 2.39
CA ARG A 59 9.96 -7.00 1.28
C ARG A 59 9.77 -7.94 0.08
N ARG A 60 9.72 -9.26 0.32
CA ARG A 60 9.50 -10.27 -0.72
C ARG A 60 8.19 -10.05 -1.48
N LEU A 61 7.09 -9.80 -0.76
CA LEU A 61 5.77 -9.61 -1.38
C LEU A 61 5.71 -8.37 -2.28
N PHE A 62 6.55 -7.37 -2.02
CA PHE A 62 6.61 -6.15 -2.80
C PHE A 62 7.80 -6.08 -3.77
N GLN A 63 8.63 -7.12 -3.88
CA GLN A 63 9.78 -7.15 -4.81
C GLN A 63 9.35 -7.07 -6.29
N ASN A 64 8.14 -7.50 -6.62
CA ASN A 64 7.60 -7.45 -7.99
C ASN A 64 6.50 -6.38 -8.17
N ALA A 65 6.27 -5.52 -7.17
CA ALA A 65 5.18 -4.54 -7.18
C ALA A 65 5.51 -3.25 -7.98
N GLY A 66 6.60 -3.25 -8.75
CA GLY A 66 7.06 -2.11 -9.54
C GLY A 66 7.66 -2.48 -10.91
N ALA A 67 7.37 -3.68 -11.41
CA ALA A 67 7.73 -4.12 -12.77
C ALA A 67 6.55 -3.95 -13.73
#